data_AF-A0A4Q3VG49-F1
#
_entry.id   AF-A0A4Q3VG49-F1
#
_cell.length_a   1.000
_cell.length_b   1.000
_cell.length_c   1.000
_cell.angle_alpha   90.00
_cell.angle_beta   90.00
_cell.angle_gamma   90.00
#
_symmetry.space_group_name_H-M   'P 1'
#
loop_
_entity.id
_entity.type
_entity.pdbx_description
1 polymer ?
#
loop_
_entity_poly.entity_id
_entity_poly.type
_entity_poly.pdbx_seq_one_letter_code
_entity_poly.pdbx_strand_id
1 'polypeptide(L)'
;MANSDWTPNYGSLDAAAPTWAPKRPVRIALLGDFGAGAAAGRLDTGSDLARHKPKSVEFDSLEDWLGQQSLTLNLPIGTKRGGVEISLNDIESFHPDTLFRELDLFRKLNDLRKRLNNTATFEKAAAEVNKMAGVKKKASRAGSGARARGAAPSAGARLDDFARLTGRASVQAEGGIDTLLRDVIGPFVVPSAKPEKAGLLNTLDSAIADGMRAVLHQADFQAAESLWRGVDFLLRRLETGPMLQVHLIDCSAEEFAADLSSADDLTDSGLYKLLVDQPSQSKDGGYTYVAGLYDFEATPPHTELLGRMAKIASAAGATFFTAMAVDDLANPKKPPHSLVAEAFDALKALPEAKRLSLLGPRFLLRHPYGKRSDPISSFSFEEFTMADGLGGMLWGHPALLALTALAGQGGTPTVGDLPFHFYVDADGDTTALPCTERFLSTAAVAALGNCGIGALVAHKGEPSVRLSGLGSIAAAGTASKAGARAGIEMSVKSKLADAEERGGARRAKNNDDDDTPSSDNDADSSSDTDTDDLLASLGSSDSDDTSSSDAGDTDDLDALLASLGGDDDSSSSDTPGGDDTPSSDDSDMDPELAELLKSLG
;
A
#
# COMPACT_ATOMS: atom_id res chain seq x y z
N MET A 1 -18.61 11.44 -33.20
CA MET A 1 -17.38 11.46 -32.39
C MET A 1 -17.06 12.93 -32.16
N ALA A 2 -17.14 13.41 -30.92
CA ALA A 2 -16.79 14.79 -30.62
C ALA A 2 -15.26 14.88 -30.53
N ASN A 3 -14.64 15.75 -31.32
CA ASN A 3 -13.25 16.13 -31.07
C ASN A 3 -13.20 16.85 -29.72
N SER A 4 -12.60 16.21 -28.73
CA SER A 4 -12.01 16.92 -27.60
C SER A 4 -10.72 17.57 -28.09
N ASP A 5 -10.64 18.90 -28.04
CA ASP A 5 -9.40 19.67 -28.28
C ASP A 5 -8.39 19.50 -27.11
N TRP A 6 -8.27 18.30 -26.54
CA TRP A 6 -7.27 18.00 -25.53
C TRP A 6 -5.94 17.70 -26.21
N THR A 7 -4.95 18.53 -25.92
CA THR A 7 -3.56 18.33 -26.35
C THR A 7 -2.68 18.28 -25.10
N PRO A 8 -1.95 17.19 -24.83
CA PRO A 8 -1.13 17.07 -23.63
C PRO A 8 0.04 18.04 -23.65
N ASN A 9 0.30 18.70 -22.52
CA ASN A 9 1.54 19.47 -22.34
C ASN A 9 2.59 18.70 -21.53
N TYR A 10 3.53 18.06 -22.24
CA TYR A 10 4.67 17.35 -21.65
C TYR A 10 5.94 18.23 -21.45
N GLY A 11 5.86 19.55 -21.57
CA GLY A 11 6.97 20.50 -21.42
C GLY A 11 8.07 20.38 -22.50
N SER A 12 9.14 21.15 -22.38
CA SER A 12 10.38 21.02 -23.14
C SER A 12 11.53 20.52 -22.26
N LEU A 13 12.53 19.89 -22.88
CA LEU A 13 13.80 19.51 -22.22
C LEU A 13 14.85 19.39 -23.33
N ASP A 14 15.41 20.52 -23.73
CA ASP A 14 16.39 20.60 -24.83
C ASP A 14 17.84 20.46 -24.36
N ALA A 15 18.06 20.34 -23.04
CA ALA A 15 19.37 20.09 -22.45
C ALA A 15 19.92 18.70 -22.85
N ALA A 16 21.20 18.67 -23.22
CA ALA A 16 21.90 17.42 -23.51
C ALA A 16 22.04 16.57 -22.24
N ALA A 17 21.53 15.34 -22.28
CA ALA A 17 21.63 14.39 -21.17
C ALA A 17 23.11 14.16 -20.75
N PRO A 18 23.43 14.12 -19.44
CA PRO A 18 24.79 13.88 -18.99
C PRO A 18 25.36 12.55 -19.47
N THR A 19 26.66 12.52 -19.78
CA THR A 19 27.36 11.29 -20.15
C THR A 19 27.73 10.47 -18.93
N TRP A 20 26.97 9.40 -18.67
CA TRP A 20 27.21 8.51 -17.53
C TRP A 20 28.35 7.52 -17.76
N ALA A 21 29.18 7.29 -16.74
CA ALA A 21 30.23 6.28 -16.79
C ALA A 21 29.63 4.86 -16.98
N PRO A 22 30.12 4.03 -17.92
CA PRO A 22 29.60 2.69 -18.16
C PRO A 22 29.74 1.71 -16.98
N LYS A 23 30.64 2.02 -16.05
CA LYS A 23 30.77 1.36 -14.74
C LYS A 23 30.49 2.41 -13.67
N ARG A 24 29.28 2.36 -13.12
CA ARG A 24 28.82 3.15 -11.96
C ARG A 24 28.05 2.22 -11.00
N PRO A 25 27.95 2.54 -9.71
CA PRO A 25 27.07 1.81 -8.81
C PRO A 25 25.61 1.89 -9.27
N VAL A 26 24.82 0.88 -8.92
CA VAL A 26 23.36 0.95 -9.04
C VAL A 26 22.87 1.88 -7.95
N ARG A 27 22.26 2.99 -8.36
CA ARG A 27 21.72 4.00 -7.43
C ARG A 27 20.21 4.09 -7.60
N ILE A 28 19.50 3.95 -6.49
CA ILE A 28 18.04 4.01 -6.40
C ILE A 28 17.68 5.30 -5.68
N ALA A 29 16.86 6.16 -6.29
CA ALA A 29 16.22 7.28 -5.60
C ALA A 29 14.76 6.93 -5.27
N LEU A 30 14.36 7.10 -4.02
CA LEU A 30 12.97 7.00 -3.58
C LEU A 30 12.46 8.43 -3.30
N LEU A 31 11.43 8.86 -4.03
CA LEU A 31 10.73 10.12 -3.80
C LEU A 31 9.46 9.82 -2.99
N GLY A 32 9.22 10.57 -1.91
CA GLY A 32 8.03 10.43 -1.06
C GLY A 32 8.00 11.47 0.04
N ASP A 33 6.85 11.63 0.71
CA ASP A 33 6.67 12.63 1.79
C ASP A 33 7.24 12.14 3.14
N PHE A 34 8.52 11.80 3.15
CA PHE A 34 9.22 11.26 4.31
C PHE A 34 9.24 12.22 5.51
N GLY A 35 9.26 13.53 5.24
CA GLY A 35 9.21 14.60 6.24
C GLY A 35 7.80 15.00 6.68
N ALA A 36 6.75 14.34 6.17
CA ALA A 36 5.35 14.76 6.32
C ALA A 36 5.12 16.25 5.94
N GLY A 37 5.85 16.73 4.93
CA GLY A 37 5.81 18.09 4.42
C GLY A 37 4.41 18.50 3.96
N ALA A 38 3.67 17.62 3.30
CA ALA A 38 2.30 17.92 2.88
C ALA A 38 1.34 18.06 4.08
N ALA A 39 1.59 17.33 5.17
CA ALA A 39 0.83 17.50 6.40
C ALA A 39 1.12 18.86 7.08
N ALA A 40 2.36 19.33 6.98
CA ALA A 40 2.82 20.65 7.42
C ALA A 40 2.49 21.81 6.45
N GLY A 41 1.98 21.53 5.25
CA GLY A 41 1.67 22.53 4.21
C GLY A 41 2.89 23.05 3.43
N ARG A 42 4.00 22.30 3.44
CA ARG A 42 5.21 22.55 2.66
C ARG A 42 4.91 22.28 1.17
N LEU A 43 5.36 23.18 0.29
CA LEU A 43 5.17 23.10 -1.17
C LEU A 43 6.37 23.72 -1.88
N ASP A 44 7.55 23.14 -1.68
CA ASP A 44 8.80 23.60 -2.27
C ASP A 44 8.86 23.25 -3.77
N THR A 45 9.33 24.19 -4.60
CA THR A 45 9.49 24.01 -6.06
C THR A 45 10.80 24.65 -6.57
N GLY A 46 11.26 24.26 -7.75
CA GLY A 46 12.41 24.87 -8.43
C GLY A 46 13.68 24.83 -7.57
N SER A 47 14.23 26.01 -7.27
CA SER A 47 15.42 26.15 -6.41
C SER A 47 15.20 25.75 -4.95
N ASP A 48 13.96 25.68 -4.49
CA ASP A 48 13.64 25.34 -3.10
C ASP A 48 13.67 23.82 -2.93
N LEU A 49 12.90 23.10 -3.76
CA LEU A 49 12.93 21.64 -3.86
C LEU A 49 14.35 21.12 -4.17
N ALA A 50 15.10 21.81 -5.04
CA ALA A 50 16.48 21.45 -5.37
C ALA A 50 17.44 21.44 -4.15
N ARG A 51 17.09 22.05 -3.00
CA ARG A 51 17.90 22.01 -1.78
C ARG A 51 17.68 20.75 -0.93
N HIS A 52 16.70 19.91 -1.27
CA HIS A 52 16.38 18.70 -0.51
C HIS A 52 17.45 17.65 -0.77
N LYS A 53 18.46 17.61 0.11
CA LYS A 53 19.63 16.75 -0.05
C LYS A 53 19.22 15.28 -0.02
N PRO A 54 19.48 14.49 -1.07
CA PRO A 54 19.26 13.05 -1.05
C PRO A 54 20.01 12.39 0.11
N LYS A 55 19.35 11.46 0.79
CA LYS A 55 19.82 10.81 2.01
C LYS A 55 20.12 9.35 1.73
N SER A 56 21.39 8.98 1.70
CA SER A 56 21.77 7.56 1.62
C SER A 56 21.28 6.84 2.87
N VAL A 57 20.58 5.72 2.68
CA VAL A 57 20.07 4.87 3.76
C VAL A 57 20.48 3.42 3.51
N GLU A 58 20.73 2.74 4.62
CA GLU A 58 21.02 1.31 4.74
C GLU A 58 20.12 0.76 5.84
N PHE A 59 19.93 -0.56 5.93
CA PHE A 59 19.05 -1.18 6.92
C PHE A 59 19.31 -0.67 8.36
N ASP A 60 20.57 -0.65 8.78
CA ASP A 60 20.98 -0.23 10.13
C ASP A 60 20.86 1.28 10.40
N SER A 61 20.63 2.11 9.37
CA SER A 61 20.57 3.59 9.50
C SER A 61 19.18 4.19 9.23
N LEU A 62 18.18 3.36 8.93
CA LEU A 62 16.82 3.82 8.65
C LEU A 62 16.16 4.46 9.89
N GLU A 63 16.29 3.84 11.06
CA GLU A 63 15.70 4.34 12.31
C GLU A 63 16.33 5.68 12.75
N ASP A 64 17.66 5.79 12.68
CA ASP A 64 18.38 7.06 12.90
C ASP A 64 17.86 8.18 12.00
N TRP A 65 17.51 7.86 10.75
CA TRP A 65 17.02 8.85 9.80
C TRP A 65 15.55 9.23 10.02
N LEU A 66 14.70 8.29 10.45
CA LEU A 66 13.33 8.54 10.91
C LEU A 66 13.32 9.44 12.14
N GLY A 67 14.10 9.13 13.18
CA GLY A 67 14.22 9.95 14.38
C GLY A 67 14.70 11.38 14.09
N GLN A 68 15.61 11.54 13.11
CA GLN A 68 16.06 12.86 12.64
C GLN A 68 14.96 13.72 12.00
N GLN A 69 13.87 13.14 11.49
CA GLN A 69 12.78 13.92 10.90
C GLN A 69 11.88 14.55 11.97
N SER A 70 11.87 14.05 13.21
CA SER A 70 11.02 14.54 14.31
C SER A 70 9.54 14.67 13.90
N LEU A 71 9.03 13.69 13.15
CA LEU A 71 7.70 13.75 12.53
C LEU A 71 6.62 13.90 13.59
N THR A 72 5.74 14.88 13.41
CA THR A 72 4.56 15.07 14.26
C THR A 72 3.32 15.21 13.38
N LEU A 73 2.44 14.22 13.45
CA LEU A 73 1.17 14.21 12.73
C LEU A 73 0.03 14.65 13.66
N ASN A 74 -0.82 15.56 13.18
CA ASN A 74 -2.07 15.91 13.86
C ASN A 74 -3.24 15.27 13.10
N LEU A 75 -3.77 14.19 13.65
CA LEU A 75 -4.79 13.36 13.02
C LEU A 75 -6.21 13.84 13.40
N PRO A 76 -7.07 14.18 12.43
CA PRO A 76 -8.48 14.46 12.68
C PRO A 76 -9.28 13.15 12.82
N ILE A 77 -9.55 12.72 14.06
CA ILE A 77 -10.21 11.44 14.37
C ILE A 77 -11.67 11.65 14.82
N GLY A 78 -12.55 10.68 14.54
CA GLY A 78 -13.95 10.72 14.95
C GLY A 78 -14.82 11.65 14.10
N THR A 79 -16.11 11.77 14.45
CA THR A 79 -17.09 12.49 13.62
C THR A 79 -16.87 14.00 13.62
N LYS A 80 -16.25 14.52 14.68
CA LYS A 80 -15.95 15.95 14.86
C LYS A 80 -14.47 16.31 14.66
N ARG A 81 -13.69 15.46 13.96
CA ARG A 81 -12.27 15.69 13.65
C ARG A 81 -11.48 16.13 14.90
N GLY A 82 -11.62 15.35 15.97
CA GLY A 82 -10.89 15.56 17.21
C GLY A 82 -9.40 15.31 17.02
N GLY A 83 -8.56 16.23 17.47
CA GLY A 83 -7.12 16.17 17.23
C GLY A 83 -6.42 15.13 18.07
N VAL A 84 -5.66 14.26 17.40
CA VAL A 84 -4.70 13.37 18.02
C VAL A 84 -3.33 13.68 17.45
N GLU A 85 -2.49 14.28 18.28
CA GLU A 85 -1.08 14.50 17.97
C GLU A 85 -0.30 13.20 18.19
N ILE A 86 0.50 12.81 17.21
CA ILE A 86 1.35 11.60 17.23
C ILE A 86 2.75 12.01 16.79
N SER A 87 3.76 11.73 17.62
CA SER A 87 5.17 11.83 17.22
C SER A 87 5.64 10.47 16.69
N LEU A 88 6.29 10.45 15.53
CA LEU A 88 6.84 9.25 14.90
C LEU A 88 8.36 9.37 14.86
N ASN A 89 9.05 8.58 15.70
CA ASN A 89 10.50 8.65 15.89
C ASN A 89 11.22 7.37 15.41
N ASP A 90 10.51 6.25 15.33
CA ASP A 90 10.99 4.92 14.98
C ASP A 90 9.85 4.08 14.35
N ILE A 91 10.14 2.85 13.92
CA ILE A 91 9.12 1.94 13.36
C ILE A 91 8.13 1.46 14.44
N GLU A 92 8.55 1.41 15.71
CA GLU A 92 7.70 1.04 16.86
C GLU A 92 6.68 2.13 17.24
N SER A 93 6.89 3.36 16.81
CA SER A 93 5.94 4.48 16.93
C SER A 93 4.61 4.20 16.22
N PHE A 94 4.62 3.30 15.22
CA PHE A 94 3.43 2.83 14.53
C PHE A 94 2.73 1.64 15.22
N HIS A 95 3.35 1.03 16.24
CA HIS A 95 2.83 -0.18 16.88
C HIS A 95 1.69 0.13 17.89
N PRO A 96 0.58 -0.65 17.94
CA PRO A 96 -0.57 -0.34 18.79
C PRO A 96 -0.25 -0.28 20.29
N ASP A 97 0.70 -1.08 20.79
CA ASP A 97 1.12 -1.01 22.20
C ASP A 97 1.84 0.31 22.53
N THR A 98 2.56 0.88 21.56
CA THR A 98 3.20 2.19 21.67
C THR A 98 2.16 3.31 21.62
N LEU A 99 1.28 3.28 20.62
CA LEU A 99 0.17 4.23 20.50
C LEU A 99 -0.73 4.23 21.76
N PHE A 100 -1.05 3.05 22.31
CA PHE A 100 -1.86 2.92 23.53
C PHE A 100 -1.20 3.50 24.78
N ARG A 101 0.13 3.43 24.87
CA ARG A 101 0.95 3.98 25.96
C ARG A 101 1.11 5.50 25.87
N GLU A 102 1.21 6.02 24.64
CA GLU A 102 1.69 7.38 24.38
C GLU A 102 0.58 8.38 24.09
N LEU A 103 -0.51 7.97 23.45
CA LEU A 103 -1.59 8.89 23.10
C LEU A 103 -2.55 9.15 24.27
N ASP A 104 -2.81 10.43 24.53
CA ASP A 104 -3.67 10.88 25.63
C ASP A 104 -5.11 10.33 25.55
N LEU A 105 -5.60 10.00 24.35
CA LEU A 105 -6.88 9.32 24.15
C LEU A 105 -6.91 7.99 24.92
N PHE A 106 -5.90 7.14 24.72
CA PHE A 106 -5.83 5.82 25.34
C PHE A 106 -5.47 5.89 26.82
N ARG A 107 -4.64 6.86 27.23
CA ARG A 107 -4.40 7.14 28.66
C ARG A 107 -5.71 7.46 29.39
N LYS A 108 -6.52 8.38 28.87
CA LYS A 108 -7.83 8.72 29.47
C LYS A 108 -8.81 7.54 29.47
N LEU A 109 -8.86 6.75 28.39
CA LEU A 109 -9.70 5.53 28.32
C LEU A 109 -9.27 4.47 29.35
N ASN A 110 -7.96 4.23 29.48
CA ASN A 110 -7.38 3.30 30.45
C ASN A 110 -7.65 3.75 31.89
N ASP A 111 -7.51 5.04 32.19
CA ASP A 111 -7.82 5.57 33.52
C ASP A 111 -9.32 5.53 33.85
N LEU A 112 -10.20 5.70 32.86
CA LEU A 112 -11.63 5.45 33.03
C LEU A 112 -11.92 3.96 33.30
N ARG A 113 -11.23 3.04 32.61
CA ARG A 113 -11.30 1.58 32.87
C ARG A 113 -10.82 1.21 34.28
N LYS A 114 -9.70 1.77 34.75
CA LYS A 114 -9.20 1.58 36.13
C LYS A 114 -10.22 2.07 37.17
N ARG A 115 -10.86 3.23 36.93
CA ARG A 115 -11.91 3.78 37.81
C ARG A 115 -13.18 2.93 37.83
N LEU A 116 -13.62 2.37 36.70
CA LEU A 116 -14.71 1.39 36.67
C LEU A 116 -14.35 0.07 37.37
N ASN A 117 -13.06 -0.31 37.41
CA ASN A 117 -12.67 -1.53 38.10
C ASN A 117 -12.69 -1.36 39.64
N ASN A 118 -12.50 -0.15 40.15
CA ASN A 118 -12.47 0.18 41.58
C ASN A 118 -13.88 0.48 42.13
N THR A 119 -14.30 -0.26 43.16
CA THR A 119 -15.62 -0.11 43.79
C THR A 119 -15.88 1.29 44.36
N ALA A 120 -14.85 1.99 44.86
CA ALA A 120 -15.00 3.32 45.46
C ALA A 120 -15.20 4.45 44.44
N THR A 121 -14.82 4.25 43.17
CA THR A 121 -14.95 5.25 42.10
C THR A 121 -15.91 4.82 40.98
N PHE A 122 -16.45 3.59 41.06
CA PHE A 122 -17.35 2.99 40.09
C PHE A 122 -18.56 3.87 39.75
N GLU A 123 -19.36 4.30 40.73
CA GLU A 123 -20.60 5.05 40.45
C GLU A 123 -20.35 6.35 39.68
N LYS A 124 -19.28 7.08 40.03
CA LYS A 124 -18.89 8.32 39.35
C LYS A 124 -18.43 8.05 37.91
N ALA A 125 -17.64 7.00 37.70
CA ALA A 125 -17.16 6.60 36.38
C ALA A 125 -18.29 6.02 35.49
N ALA A 126 -19.23 5.28 36.06
CA ALA A 126 -20.42 4.78 35.38
C ALA A 126 -21.33 5.92 34.91
N ALA A 127 -21.54 6.93 35.77
CA ALA A 127 -22.28 8.14 35.42
C ALA A 127 -21.55 8.99 34.35
N GLU A 128 -20.23 8.93 34.26
CA GLU A 128 -19.42 9.59 33.23
C GLU A 128 -19.57 8.90 31.87
N VAL A 129 -19.43 7.57 31.80
CA VAL A 129 -19.66 6.78 30.56
C VAL A 129 -21.10 6.97 30.05
N ASN A 130 -22.11 6.90 30.92
CA ASN A 130 -23.51 7.08 30.53
C ASN A 130 -23.79 8.48 29.95
N LYS A 131 -23.05 9.53 30.38
CA LYS A 131 -23.14 10.89 29.80
C LYS A 131 -22.46 11.04 28.43
N MET A 132 -21.67 10.05 28.02
CA MET A 132 -20.99 10.04 26.71
C MET A 132 -21.82 9.32 25.63
N ALA A 133 -22.97 8.75 25.97
CA ALA A 133 -23.91 8.16 25.01
C ALA A 133 -24.42 9.19 23.97
N GLY A 134 -24.94 8.69 22.85
CA GLY A 134 -25.69 9.46 21.85
C GLY A 134 -25.02 9.61 20.49
N VAL A 135 -23.72 9.29 20.36
CA VAL A 135 -23.05 9.13 19.06
C VAL A 135 -23.35 7.73 18.52
N LYS A 136 -23.86 7.61 17.30
CA LYS A 136 -24.21 6.31 16.69
C LYS A 136 -23.13 5.76 15.74
N LYS A 137 -22.30 6.63 15.15
CA LYS A 137 -21.29 6.24 14.17
C LYS A 137 -19.96 5.96 14.89
N LYS A 138 -19.41 4.75 14.69
CA LYS A 138 -18.07 4.37 15.16
C LYS A 138 -17.00 5.37 14.67
N ALA A 139 -16.01 5.64 15.51
CA ALA A 139 -14.91 6.56 15.19
C ALA A 139 -14.07 6.03 14.02
N SER A 140 -13.80 4.72 14.01
CA SER A 140 -13.14 4.01 12.90
C SER A 140 -13.80 4.25 11.54
N ARG A 141 -15.13 4.39 11.53
CA ARG A 141 -15.93 4.62 10.32
C ARG A 141 -16.15 6.10 10.01
N ALA A 142 -15.75 7.01 10.90
CA ALA A 142 -15.98 8.44 10.72
C ALA A 142 -15.23 9.00 9.50
N GLY A 143 -13.96 8.60 9.33
CA GLY A 143 -13.05 9.06 8.26
C GLY A 143 -12.89 8.10 7.07
N SER A 144 -13.66 7.02 6.99
CA SER A 144 -13.59 6.06 5.87
C SER A 144 -13.77 6.77 4.52
N GLY A 145 -12.82 6.61 3.61
CA GLY A 145 -12.79 7.28 2.30
C GLY A 145 -12.02 8.60 2.24
N ALA A 146 -11.42 9.06 3.35
CA ALA A 146 -10.44 10.14 3.30
C ALA A 146 -9.19 9.70 2.52
N ARG A 147 -8.65 10.58 1.69
CA ARG A 147 -7.35 10.39 1.03
C ARG A 147 -6.23 10.99 1.89
N ALA A 148 -5.07 10.36 1.87
CA ALA A 148 -3.88 10.89 2.52
C ALA A 148 -3.34 12.11 1.77
N ARG A 149 -2.78 13.06 2.50
CA ARG A 149 -1.91 14.12 1.95
C ARG A 149 -0.54 13.54 1.60
N GLY A 150 0.20 14.16 0.68
CA GLY A 150 1.58 13.76 0.38
C GLY A 150 1.72 12.53 -0.52
N ALA A 151 0.72 11.66 -0.57
CA ALA A 151 0.79 10.35 -1.24
C ALA A 151 0.18 10.30 -2.66
N ALA A 152 -0.66 11.26 -3.05
CA ALA A 152 -1.32 11.25 -4.35
C ALA A 152 -1.55 12.67 -4.89
N PRO A 153 -1.25 12.97 -6.17
CA PRO A 153 -1.61 14.25 -6.76
C PRO A 153 -3.14 14.45 -6.79
N SER A 154 -3.57 15.71 -6.74
CA SER A 154 -4.99 16.08 -6.76
C SER A 154 -5.65 15.76 -8.10
N ALA A 155 -6.32 14.60 -8.20
CA ALA A 155 -6.93 14.04 -9.42
C ALA A 155 -7.83 14.97 -10.27
N GLY A 156 -8.45 15.99 -9.66
CA GLY A 156 -9.29 16.98 -10.34
C GLY A 156 -8.58 18.29 -10.75
N ALA A 157 -7.29 18.46 -10.45
CA ALA A 157 -6.53 19.66 -10.77
C ALA A 157 -5.90 19.58 -12.17
N ARG A 158 -5.91 20.69 -12.92
CA ARG A 158 -5.13 20.84 -14.16
C ARG A 158 -3.68 21.20 -13.83
N LEU A 159 -2.81 21.16 -14.84
CA LEU A 159 -1.40 21.58 -14.72
C LEU A 159 -1.28 22.99 -14.10
N ASP A 160 -2.04 23.96 -14.62
CA ASP A 160 -2.11 25.33 -14.08
C ASP A 160 -2.61 25.40 -12.62
N ASP A 161 -3.46 24.45 -12.20
CA ASP A 161 -4.00 24.41 -10.85
C ASP A 161 -2.97 23.83 -9.86
N PHE A 162 -2.15 22.85 -10.28
CA PHE A 162 -1.03 22.36 -9.48
C PHE A 162 0.01 23.45 -9.21
N ALA A 163 0.34 24.28 -10.21
CA ALA A 163 1.22 25.44 -10.03
C ALA A 163 0.62 26.52 -9.10
N ARG A 164 -0.71 26.61 -9.01
CA ARG A 164 -1.45 27.55 -8.14
C ARG A 164 -1.83 26.96 -6.77
N LEU A 165 -1.51 25.70 -6.51
CA LEU A 165 -1.88 24.98 -5.29
C LEU A 165 -1.05 25.38 -4.05
N THR A 166 -0.24 26.44 -4.18
CA THR A 166 0.46 27.15 -3.11
C THR A 166 -0.50 27.55 -1.99
N GLY A 167 -0.47 26.80 -0.88
CA GLY A 167 -1.18 27.14 0.35
C GLY A 167 -2.60 26.60 0.49
N ARG A 168 -2.87 25.33 0.11
CA ARG A 168 -4.01 24.63 0.73
C ARG A 168 -3.78 24.57 2.25
N ALA A 169 -4.61 25.28 3.00
CA ALA A 169 -4.59 25.23 4.46
C ALA A 169 -4.80 23.80 4.95
N SER A 170 -4.04 23.38 5.96
CA SER A 170 -4.24 22.09 6.61
C SER A 170 -5.66 22.01 7.17
N VAL A 171 -6.32 20.84 7.01
CA VAL A 171 -7.57 20.58 7.72
C VAL A 171 -7.21 20.39 9.19
N GLN A 172 -7.25 21.48 9.94
CA GLN A 172 -6.90 21.49 11.35
C GLN A 172 -7.89 20.64 12.14
N ALA A 173 -7.40 20.05 13.23
CA ALA A 173 -8.26 19.42 14.20
C ALA A 173 -9.08 20.48 14.96
N GLU A 174 -10.38 20.52 14.72
CA GLU A 174 -11.29 21.47 15.37
C GLU A 174 -11.79 20.96 16.73
N GLY A 175 -11.75 19.64 16.96
CA GLY A 175 -12.29 19.01 18.16
C GLY A 175 -11.25 18.81 19.28
N GLY A 176 -11.57 19.28 20.48
CA GLY A 176 -10.83 18.93 21.70
C GLY A 176 -11.02 17.47 22.13
N ILE A 177 -10.04 16.92 22.85
CA ILE A 177 -9.97 15.49 23.24
C ILE A 177 -11.19 14.94 24.00
N ASP A 178 -11.91 15.76 24.78
CA ASP A 178 -13.11 15.30 25.50
C ASP A 178 -14.32 15.13 24.55
N THR A 179 -14.30 15.78 23.38
CA THR A 179 -15.24 15.50 22.28
C THR A 179 -14.87 14.19 21.59
N LEU A 180 -13.59 13.95 21.35
CA LEU A 180 -13.10 12.69 20.78
C LEU A 180 -13.44 11.48 21.68
N LEU A 181 -13.29 11.60 23.00
CA LEU A 181 -13.73 10.57 23.96
C LEU A 181 -15.22 10.24 23.82
N ARG A 182 -16.08 11.26 23.64
CA ARG A 182 -17.51 11.03 23.41
C ARG A 182 -17.78 10.32 22.08
N ASP A 183 -17.07 10.70 21.02
CA ASP A 183 -17.20 10.09 19.70
C ASP A 183 -16.72 8.62 19.68
N VAL A 184 -15.71 8.28 20.47
CA VAL A 184 -15.15 6.92 20.59
C VAL A 184 -15.95 6.03 21.53
N ILE A 185 -16.40 6.54 22.68
CA ILE A 185 -17.16 5.77 23.69
C ILE A 185 -18.64 5.65 23.30
N GLY A 186 -19.26 6.74 22.85
CA GLY A 186 -20.70 6.87 22.63
C GLY A 186 -21.38 5.76 21.81
N PRO A 187 -20.78 5.25 20.72
CA PRO A 187 -21.35 4.17 19.91
C PRO A 187 -21.53 2.84 20.64
N PHE A 188 -20.84 2.65 21.77
CA PHE A 188 -20.85 1.42 22.55
C PHE A 188 -21.65 1.54 23.86
N VAL A 189 -22.10 2.74 24.23
CA VAL A 189 -22.88 2.95 25.46
C VAL A 189 -24.34 2.55 25.24
N VAL A 190 -24.76 1.47 25.91
CA VAL A 190 -26.18 1.11 26.05
C VAL A 190 -26.74 1.77 27.31
N PRO A 191 -27.69 2.73 27.21
CA PRO A 191 -28.26 3.37 28.39
C PRO A 191 -28.98 2.37 29.30
N SER A 192 -28.58 2.31 30.58
CA SER A 192 -29.22 1.48 31.60
C SER A 192 -29.45 2.27 32.88
N ALA A 193 -30.62 2.04 33.51
CA ALA A 193 -30.95 2.58 34.83
C ALA A 193 -30.11 1.97 35.97
N LYS A 194 -29.52 0.79 35.73
CA LYS A 194 -28.56 0.13 36.62
C LYS A 194 -27.42 -0.43 35.76
N PRO A 195 -26.36 0.35 35.49
CA PRO A 195 -25.27 -0.11 34.64
C PRO A 195 -24.44 -1.16 35.37
N GLU A 196 -24.27 -2.33 34.76
CA GLU A 196 -23.46 -3.41 35.31
C GLU A 196 -21.98 -3.18 35.04
N LYS A 197 -21.12 -3.53 36.01
CA LYS A 197 -19.66 -3.37 35.91
C LYS A 197 -19.08 -4.08 34.68
N ALA A 198 -19.50 -5.32 34.41
CA ALA A 198 -19.00 -6.09 33.27
C ALA A 198 -19.38 -5.45 31.92
N GLY A 199 -20.64 -5.00 31.79
CA GLY A 199 -21.12 -4.32 30.58
C GLY A 199 -20.38 -3.00 30.29
N LEU A 200 -20.12 -2.18 31.32
CA LEU A 200 -19.36 -0.94 31.15
C LEU A 200 -17.87 -1.18 30.83
N LEU A 201 -17.26 -2.24 31.36
CA LEU A 201 -15.88 -2.62 30.99
C LEU A 201 -15.83 -3.07 29.53
N ASN A 202 -16.76 -3.90 29.08
CA ASN A 202 -16.87 -4.32 27.67
C ASN A 202 -17.14 -3.14 26.72
N THR A 203 -17.93 -2.15 27.16
CA THR A 203 -18.14 -0.87 26.46
C THR A 203 -16.83 -0.13 26.23
N LEU A 204 -15.97 -0.03 27.26
CA LEU A 204 -14.66 0.61 27.13
C LEU A 204 -13.68 -0.19 26.30
N ASP A 205 -13.62 -1.51 26.45
CA ASP A 205 -12.71 -2.35 25.67
C ASP A 205 -13.07 -2.31 24.17
N SER A 206 -14.37 -2.28 23.85
CA SER A 206 -14.87 -2.03 22.50
C SER A 206 -14.51 -0.63 21.98
N ALA A 207 -14.62 0.39 22.83
CA ALA A 207 -14.27 1.77 22.49
C ALA A 207 -12.75 1.96 22.29
N ILE A 208 -11.90 1.31 23.09
CA ILE A 208 -10.44 1.30 22.92
C ILE A 208 -10.08 0.66 21.59
N ALA A 209 -10.66 -0.50 21.26
CA ALA A 209 -10.43 -1.16 19.98
C ALA A 209 -10.93 -0.34 18.78
N ASP A 210 -12.08 0.34 18.89
CA ASP A 210 -12.58 1.22 17.82
C ASP A 210 -11.72 2.47 17.64
N GLY A 211 -11.28 3.07 18.75
CA GLY A 211 -10.34 4.19 18.75
C GLY A 211 -8.99 3.81 18.13
N MET A 212 -8.48 2.60 18.40
CA MET A 212 -7.23 2.13 17.80
C MET A 212 -7.36 1.94 16.29
N ARG A 213 -8.42 1.29 15.79
CA ARG A 213 -8.68 1.25 14.33
C ARG A 213 -8.84 2.64 13.74
N ALA A 214 -9.44 3.58 14.47
CA ALA A 214 -9.59 4.96 14.01
C ALA A 214 -8.26 5.73 13.88
N VAL A 215 -7.23 5.35 14.64
CA VAL A 215 -5.84 5.84 14.48
C VAL A 215 -5.16 5.11 13.33
N LEU A 216 -5.09 3.76 13.41
CA LEU A 216 -4.37 2.92 12.45
C LEU A 216 -4.89 3.02 11.01
N HIS A 217 -6.19 3.28 10.82
CA HIS A 217 -6.82 3.43 9.51
C HIS A 217 -7.00 4.91 9.10
N GLN A 218 -6.37 5.86 9.80
CA GLN A 218 -6.36 7.26 9.36
C GLN A 218 -5.39 7.40 8.18
N ALA A 219 -5.83 8.09 7.12
CA ALA A 219 -5.13 8.06 5.84
C ALA A 219 -3.69 8.65 5.86
N ASP A 220 -3.47 9.78 6.53
CA ASP A 220 -2.14 10.39 6.67
C ASP A 220 -1.22 9.48 7.52
N PHE A 221 -1.76 8.82 8.56
CA PHE A 221 -1.02 7.85 9.38
C PHE A 221 -0.62 6.61 8.56
N GLN A 222 -1.55 6.04 7.78
CA GLN A 222 -1.25 4.90 6.89
C GLN A 222 -0.27 5.28 5.77
N ALA A 223 -0.32 6.50 5.24
CA ALA A 223 0.65 6.97 4.26
C ALA A 223 2.06 7.01 4.87
N ALA A 224 2.22 7.58 6.06
CA ALA A 224 3.49 7.53 6.78
C ALA A 224 3.93 6.09 7.11
N GLU A 225 3.05 5.26 7.68
CA GLU A 225 3.37 3.86 8.04
C GLU A 225 3.80 3.05 6.81
N SER A 226 3.05 3.14 5.70
CA SER A 226 3.33 2.41 4.46
C SER A 226 4.61 2.88 3.76
N LEU A 227 4.93 4.17 3.83
CA LEU A 227 6.17 4.74 3.30
C LEU A 227 7.38 4.21 4.07
N TRP A 228 7.37 4.31 5.40
CA TRP A 228 8.50 3.92 6.25
C TRP A 228 8.67 2.40 6.35
N ARG A 229 7.60 1.63 6.57
CA ARG A 229 7.66 0.16 6.50
C ARG A 229 7.97 -0.35 5.09
N GLY A 230 7.59 0.41 4.06
CA GLY A 230 7.94 0.11 2.67
C GLY A 230 9.44 0.24 2.39
N VAL A 231 10.11 1.24 2.97
CA VAL A 231 11.58 1.37 2.88
C VAL A 231 12.27 0.28 3.69
N ASP A 232 11.81 -0.03 4.91
CA ASP A 232 12.33 -1.16 5.71
C ASP A 232 12.21 -2.49 4.94
N PHE A 233 11.03 -2.76 4.37
CA PHE A 233 10.79 -3.94 3.52
C PHE A 233 11.77 -4.04 2.33
N LEU A 234 12.08 -2.90 1.68
CA LEU A 234 13.04 -2.88 0.58
C LEU A 234 14.46 -3.12 1.09
N LEU A 235 14.92 -2.39 2.10
CA LEU A 235 16.29 -2.45 2.62
C LEU A 235 16.63 -3.82 3.19
N ARG A 236 15.70 -4.49 3.90
CA ARG A 236 15.86 -5.88 4.36
C ARG A 236 16.06 -6.90 3.23
N ARG A 237 15.74 -6.55 1.99
CA ARG A 237 15.80 -7.42 0.80
C ARG A 237 16.82 -6.97 -0.24
N LEU A 238 17.63 -5.96 0.08
CA LEU A 238 18.73 -5.47 -0.77
C LEU A 238 20.07 -5.57 -0.03
N GLU A 239 21.10 -6.08 -0.69
CA GLU A 239 22.48 -6.00 -0.21
C GLU A 239 23.05 -4.60 -0.52
N THR A 240 22.72 -3.62 0.32
CA THR A 240 23.20 -2.23 0.16
C THR A 240 24.70 -2.11 0.42
N GLY A 241 25.35 -1.18 -0.28
CA GLY A 241 26.77 -0.86 -0.10
C GLY A 241 27.35 -0.07 -1.28
N PRO A 242 28.68 -0.07 -1.47
CA PRO A 242 29.34 0.79 -2.48
C PRO A 242 28.91 0.56 -3.94
N MET A 243 28.27 -0.57 -4.25
CA MET A 243 27.78 -0.91 -5.61
C MET A 243 26.24 -0.85 -5.74
N LEU A 244 25.50 -0.74 -4.62
CA LEU A 244 24.04 -0.63 -4.58
C LEU A 244 23.65 0.36 -3.47
N GLN A 245 23.29 1.58 -3.85
CA GLN A 245 22.94 2.66 -2.91
C GLN A 245 21.44 2.99 -3.02
N VAL A 246 20.77 3.15 -1.88
CA VAL A 246 19.39 3.62 -1.79
C VAL A 246 19.38 5.01 -1.18
N HIS A 247 18.79 5.98 -1.88
CA HIS A 247 18.70 7.38 -1.47
C HIS A 247 17.24 7.78 -1.28
N LEU A 248 16.90 8.33 -0.12
CA LEU A 248 15.59 8.96 0.13
C LEU A 248 15.65 10.44 -0.26
N ILE A 249 14.60 10.93 -0.91
CA ILE A 249 14.43 12.34 -1.27
C ILE A 249 13.03 12.75 -0.78
N ASP A 250 13.00 13.63 0.21
CA ASP A 250 11.76 14.17 0.75
C ASP A 250 11.09 15.09 -0.27
N CYS A 251 9.96 14.64 -0.80
CA CYS A 251 9.18 15.32 -1.83
C CYS A 251 7.76 14.74 -1.82
N SER A 252 6.79 15.55 -1.44
CA SER A 252 5.37 15.16 -1.47
C SER A 252 4.83 15.05 -2.91
N ALA A 253 3.73 14.33 -3.09
CA ALA A 253 3.05 14.23 -4.38
C ALA A 253 2.56 15.60 -4.90
N GLU A 254 2.18 16.50 -3.99
CA GLU A 254 1.80 17.88 -4.28
C GLU A 254 3.01 18.72 -4.74
N GLU A 255 4.19 18.56 -4.10
CA GLU A 255 5.43 19.21 -4.54
C GLU A 255 5.90 18.68 -5.90
N PHE A 256 5.87 17.37 -6.09
CA PHE A 256 6.17 16.73 -7.36
C PHE A 256 5.27 17.29 -8.48
N ALA A 257 3.97 17.41 -8.22
CA ALA A 257 3.02 17.96 -9.19
C ALA A 257 3.24 19.46 -9.44
N ALA A 258 3.44 20.25 -8.39
CA ALA A 258 3.66 21.69 -8.50
C ALA A 258 4.98 22.03 -9.20
N ASP A 259 6.08 21.34 -8.87
CA ASP A 259 7.40 21.55 -9.48
C ASP A 259 7.39 21.23 -10.97
N LEU A 260 6.84 20.09 -11.37
CA LEU A 260 6.69 19.72 -12.78
C LEU A 260 5.72 20.62 -13.55
N SER A 261 4.83 21.34 -12.86
CA SER A 261 3.87 22.28 -13.47
C SER A 261 4.36 23.73 -13.48
N SER A 262 5.44 24.04 -12.76
CA SER A 262 5.88 25.42 -12.51
C SER A 262 6.44 26.15 -13.73
N ALA A 263 7.03 25.40 -14.66
CA ALA A 263 7.65 25.90 -15.90
C ALA A 263 7.40 24.93 -17.06
N ASP A 264 7.52 25.41 -18.30
CA ASP A 264 7.46 24.53 -19.48
C ASP A 264 8.80 23.86 -19.75
N ASP A 265 9.91 24.60 -19.60
CA ASP A 265 11.26 24.04 -19.61
C ASP A 265 11.52 23.28 -18.31
N LEU A 266 11.64 21.96 -18.42
CA LEU A 266 11.82 21.07 -17.28
C LEU A 266 13.21 21.21 -16.64
N THR A 267 14.18 21.87 -17.28
CA THR A 267 15.51 22.11 -16.69
C THR A 267 15.48 23.09 -15.51
N ASP A 268 14.45 23.94 -15.45
CA ASP A 268 14.23 24.84 -14.32
C ASP A 268 13.65 24.14 -13.08
N SER A 269 13.06 22.95 -13.24
CA SER A 269 12.45 22.18 -12.15
C SER A 269 13.47 21.73 -11.08
N GLY A 270 13.00 21.62 -9.83
CA GLY A 270 13.78 21.09 -8.73
C GLY A 270 14.10 19.60 -8.92
N LEU A 271 13.16 18.83 -9.46
CA LEU A 271 13.34 17.41 -9.77
C LEU A 271 14.43 17.17 -10.81
N TYR A 272 14.53 17.99 -11.87
CA TYR A 272 15.63 17.91 -12.82
C TYR A 272 16.97 18.17 -12.13
N LYS A 273 17.05 19.20 -11.28
CA LYS A 273 18.27 19.54 -10.53
C LYS A 273 18.69 18.42 -9.57
N LEU A 274 17.74 17.75 -8.91
CA LEU A 274 18.00 16.64 -7.97
C LEU A 274 18.39 15.32 -8.66
N LEU A 275 17.82 15.03 -9.84
CA LEU A 275 17.94 13.72 -10.50
C LEU A 275 18.94 13.71 -11.68
N VAL A 276 19.22 14.87 -12.27
CA VAL A 276 20.12 15.04 -13.43
C VAL A 276 21.36 15.85 -13.06
N ASP A 277 21.21 17.12 -12.66
CA ASP A 277 22.35 18.03 -12.49
C ASP A 277 23.24 17.65 -11.30
N GLN A 278 22.68 17.54 -10.09
CA GLN A 278 23.47 17.19 -8.90
C GLN A 278 24.13 15.81 -9.02
N PRO A 279 23.46 14.75 -9.53
CA PRO A 279 24.11 13.46 -9.74
C PRO A 279 25.17 13.47 -10.85
N SER A 280 25.08 14.36 -11.86
CA SER A 280 26.13 14.54 -12.88
C SER A 280 27.45 15.06 -12.30
N GLN A 281 27.38 15.76 -11.17
CA GLN A 281 28.53 16.31 -10.44
C GLN A 281 29.05 15.35 -9.34
N SER A 282 28.31 14.27 -9.05
CA SER A 282 28.70 13.26 -8.06
C SER A 282 29.72 12.27 -8.62
N LYS A 283 30.67 11.85 -7.78
CA LYS A 283 31.64 10.79 -8.13
C LYS A 283 30.97 9.47 -8.49
N ASP A 284 29.84 9.17 -7.85
CA ASP A 284 29.08 7.94 -8.06
C ASP A 284 28.08 8.04 -9.23
N GLY A 285 28.02 9.22 -9.89
CA GLY A 285 27.20 9.46 -11.08
C GLY A 285 25.69 9.52 -10.84
N GLY A 286 24.93 9.30 -11.91
CA GLY A 286 23.46 9.40 -11.91
C GLY A 286 22.74 8.18 -11.35
N TYR A 287 21.44 8.34 -11.10
CA TYR A 287 20.57 7.24 -10.69
C TYR A 287 20.38 6.21 -11.82
N THR A 288 20.10 4.97 -11.43
CA THR A 288 19.73 3.87 -12.33
C THR A 288 18.22 3.63 -12.28
N TYR A 289 17.65 3.70 -11.08
CA TYR A 289 16.22 3.62 -10.84
C TYR A 289 15.77 4.81 -9.99
N VAL A 290 14.58 5.32 -10.26
CA VAL A 290 13.87 6.30 -9.44
C VAL A 290 12.49 5.73 -9.17
N ALA A 291 12.00 5.79 -7.94
CA ALA A 291 10.63 5.42 -7.62
C ALA A 291 9.92 6.63 -7.02
N GLY A 292 8.83 7.08 -7.65
CA GLY A 292 7.88 7.99 -7.03
C GLY A 292 6.90 7.15 -6.23
N LEU A 293 6.97 7.23 -4.90
CA LEU A 293 6.11 6.50 -3.97
C LEU A 293 4.76 7.22 -3.82
N TYR A 294 4.12 7.47 -4.97
CA TYR A 294 2.85 8.17 -5.14
C TYR A 294 1.83 7.29 -5.85
N ASP A 295 0.55 7.45 -5.51
CA ASP A 295 -0.59 6.79 -6.14
C ASP A 295 -1.20 7.72 -7.21
N PHE A 296 -0.99 7.42 -8.49
CA PHE A 296 -1.61 8.16 -9.60
C PHE A 296 -2.96 7.55 -10.01
N GLU A 297 -3.97 8.38 -10.22
CA GLU A 297 -5.21 8.00 -10.92
C GLU A 297 -5.12 8.11 -12.44
N ALA A 298 -5.98 7.36 -13.14
CA ALA A 298 -6.07 7.30 -14.60
C ALA A 298 -6.77 8.54 -15.20
N THR A 299 -6.15 9.72 -15.05
CA THR A 299 -6.68 11.00 -15.55
C THR A 299 -5.69 11.69 -16.52
N PRO A 300 -6.17 12.51 -17.49
CA PRO A 300 -5.27 13.21 -18.39
C PRO A 300 -4.21 14.10 -17.68
N PRO A 301 -4.54 14.92 -16.65
CA PRO A 301 -3.52 15.69 -15.92
C PRO A 301 -2.43 14.84 -15.27
N HIS A 302 -2.79 13.66 -14.76
CA HIS A 302 -1.81 12.72 -14.21
C HIS A 302 -0.91 12.13 -15.30
N THR A 303 -1.45 11.78 -16.47
CA THR A 303 -0.62 11.33 -17.59
C THR A 303 0.31 12.42 -18.13
N GLU A 304 -0.09 13.70 -18.06
CA GLU A 304 0.76 14.85 -18.40
C GLU A 304 1.95 14.97 -17.43
N LEU A 305 1.70 14.91 -16.10
CA LEU A 305 2.76 14.87 -15.08
C LEU A 305 3.72 13.67 -15.28
N LEU A 306 3.17 12.48 -15.57
CA LEU A 306 3.96 11.28 -15.83
C LEU A 306 4.81 11.40 -17.10
N GLY A 307 4.30 12.06 -18.16
CA GLY A 307 5.06 12.35 -19.37
C GLY A 307 6.18 13.38 -19.16
N ARG A 308 5.93 14.42 -18.34
CA ARG A 308 6.97 15.37 -17.90
C ARG A 308 8.07 14.65 -17.10
N MET A 309 7.69 13.80 -16.15
CA MET A 309 8.65 13.00 -15.38
C MET A 309 9.41 11.98 -16.24
N ALA A 310 8.78 11.40 -17.26
CA ALA A 310 9.46 10.49 -18.19
C ALA A 310 10.61 11.18 -18.93
N LYS A 311 10.48 12.46 -19.30
CA LYS A 311 11.57 13.24 -19.89
C LYS A 311 12.74 13.43 -18.93
N ILE A 312 12.47 13.81 -17.68
CA ILE A 312 13.51 13.94 -16.65
C ILE A 312 14.19 12.58 -16.38
N ALA A 313 13.44 11.48 -16.31
CA ALA A 313 13.99 10.13 -16.15
C ALA A 313 14.89 9.72 -17.35
N SER A 314 14.50 10.10 -18.57
CA SER A 314 15.29 9.91 -19.78
C SER A 314 16.61 10.69 -19.74
N ALA A 315 16.59 11.96 -19.34
CA ALA A 315 17.79 12.78 -19.14
C ALA A 315 18.69 12.23 -18.02
N ALA A 316 18.11 11.75 -16.91
CA ALA A 316 18.84 11.08 -15.82
C ALA A 316 19.46 9.72 -16.23
N GLY A 317 19.05 9.16 -17.38
CA GLY A 317 19.43 7.80 -17.77
C GLY A 317 18.88 6.72 -16.84
N ALA A 318 17.76 7.00 -16.17
CA ALA A 318 17.14 6.16 -15.15
C ALA A 318 15.76 5.65 -15.60
N THR A 319 15.24 4.62 -14.93
CA THR A 319 13.83 4.19 -15.09
C THR A 319 13.02 4.69 -13.89
N PHE A 320 11.92 5.38 -14.15
CA PHE A 320 10.97 5.86 -13.15
C PHE A 320 9.86 4.82 -12.95
N PHE A 321 9.68 4.37 -11.71
CA PHE A 321 8.62 3.46 -11.27
C PHE A 321 7.62 4.22 -10.41
N THR A 322 6.32 4.03 -10.64
CA THR A 322 5.29 4.59 -9.76
C THR A 322 3.99 3.77 -9.79
N ALA A 323 3.05 4.06 -8.91
CA ALA A 323 1.77 3.35 -8.85
C ALA A 323 0.72 3.99 -9.76
N MET A 324 -0.17 3.17 -10.31
CA MET A 324 -1.35 3.59 -11.06
C MET A 324 -2.59 2.86 -10.53
N ALA A 325 -3.65 3.61 -10.24
CA ALA A 325 -4.93 3.07 -9.80
C ALA A 325 -5.52 2.14 -10.88
N VAL A 326 -5.74 0.88 -10.52
CA VAL A 326 -6.11 -0.16 -11.49
C VAL A 326 -7.62 -0.31 -11.70
N ASP A 327 -8.44 0.25 -10.83
CA ASP A 327 -9.88 -0.07 -10.71
C ASP A 327 -10.69 0.19 -11.99
N ASP A 328 -10.51 1.35 -12.62
CA ASP A 328 -11.18 1.70 -13.88
C ASP A 328 -10.49 1.14 -15.14
N LEU A 329 -9.31 0.51 -14.99
CA LEU A 329 -8.51 -0.02 -16.11
C LEU A 329 -8.47 -1.56 -16.15
N ALA A 330 -8.72 -2.23 -15.03
CA ALA A 330 -8.69 -3.67 -14.87
C ALA A 330 -9.99 -4.37 -15.30
N ASN A 331 -11.06 -3.63 -15.61
CA ASN A 331 -12.35 -4.21 -16.00
C ASN A 331 -12.50 -4.29 -17.54
N PRO A 332 -12.29 -5.45 -18.18
CA PRO A 332 -12.38 -5.57 -19.64
C PRO A 332 -13.79 -5.33 -20.21
N LYS A 333 -14.84 -5.32 -19.36
CA LYS A 333 -16.23 -5.04 -19.78
C LYS A 333 -16.58 -3.55 -19.75
N LYS A 334 -15.79 -2.72 -19.07
CA LYS A 334 -15.98 -1.27 -18.93
C LYS A 334 -14.70 -0.58 -19.40
N PRO A 335 -14.56 -0.30 -20.72
CA PRO A 335 -13.38 0.39 -21.22
C PRO A 335 -13.24 1.79 -20.57
N PRO A 336 -12.01 2.32 -20.47
CA PRO A 336 -11.80 3.67 -19.96
C PRO A 336 -12.51 4.71 -20.83
N HIS A 337 -12.79 5.87 -20.25
CA HIS A 337 -13.33 7.03 -20.97
C HIS A 337 -12.39 7.42 -22.13
N SER A 338 -12.92 7.92 -23.26
CA SER A 338 -12.12 8.19 -24.47
C SER A 338 -10.92 9.09 -24.20
N LEU A 339 -11.11 10.21 -23.49
CA LEU A 339 -10.03 11.11 -23.04
C LEU A 339 -8.92 10.39 -22.26
N VAL A 340 -9.24 9.36 -21.46
CA VAL A 340 -8.24 8.60 -20.72
C VAL A 340 -7.49 7.66 -21.66
N ALA A 341 -8.18 7.01 -22.60
CA ALA A 341 -7.54 6.19 -23.63
C ALA A 341 -6.60 7.04 -24.53
N GLU A 342 -7.09 8.18 -25.03
CA GLU A 342 -6.31 9.17 -25.80
C GLU A 342 -5.08 9.64 -25.02
N ALA A 343 -5.21 9.89 -23.73
CA ALA A 343 -4.11 10.34 -22.88
C ALA A 343 -3.06 9.27 -22.60
N PHE A 344 -3.46 8.01 -22.40
CA PHE A 344 -2.54 6.88 -22.32
C PHE A 344 -1.86 6.58 -23.67
N ASP A 345 -2.56 6.72 -24.79
CA ASP A 345 -1.99 6.54 -26.13
C ASP A 345 -0.98 7.63 -26.47
N ALA A 346 -1.26 8.89 -26.14
CA ALA A 346 -0.31 9.99 -26.27
C ALA A 346 0.92 9.81 -25.35
N LEU A 347 0.73 9.35 -24.11
CA LEU A 347 1.82 9.05 -23.18
C LEU A 347 2.71 7.92 -23.70
N LYS A 348 2.13 6.85 -24.24
CA LYS A 348 2.86 5.73 -24.87
C LYS A 348 3.63 6.15 -26.13
N ALA A 349 3.17 7.17 -26.85
CA ALA A 349 3.81 7.67 -28.06
C ALA A 349 5.10 8.48 -27.80
N LEU A 350 5.36 8.91 -26.55
CA LEU A 350 6.60 9.62 -26.21
C LEU A 350 7.85 8.71 -26.33
N PRO A 351 8.93 9.15 -26.99
CA PRO A 351 10.20 8.40 -27.02
C PRO A 351 10.79 8.13 -25.63
N GLU A 352 10.48 8.99 -24.66
CA GLU A 352 10.92 8.90 -23.27
C GLU A 352 10.07 7.95 -22.42
N ALA A 353 8.87 7.56 -22.89
CA ALA A 353 8.00 6.62 -22.20
C ALA A 353 8.68 5.25 -21.94
N LYS A 354 9.72 4.90 -22.72
CA LYS A 354 10.62 3.76 -22.48
C LYS A 354 11.30 3.76 -21.09
N ARG A 355 11.28 4.90 -20.38
CA ARG A 355 11.79 5.09 -19.02
C ARG A 355 10.71 5.16 -17.94
N LEU A 356 9.43 5.07 -18.29
CA LEU A 356 8.30 5.10 -17.36
C LEU A 356 7.71 3.69 -17.18
N SER A 357 7.61 3.21 -15.96
CA SER A 357 6.94 1.96 -15.59
C SER A 357 5.85 2.25 -14.56
N LEU A 358 4.60 1.90 -14.91
CA LEU A 358 3.42 2.06 -14.05
C LEU A 358 3.03 0.69 -13.49
N LEU A 359 2.73 0.63 -12.20
CA LEU A 359 2.50 -0.63 -11.49
C LEU A 359 1.24 -0.59 -10.62
N GLY A 360 0.58 -1.72 -10.41
CA GLY A 360 -0.53 -1.85 -9.46
C GLY A 360 -1.18 -3.24 -9.50
N PRO A 361 -2.05 -3.61 -8.54
CA PRO A 361 -2.36 -2.93 -7.27
C PRO A 361 -1.18 -2.89 -6.29
N ARG A 362 -1.39 -2.32 -5.10
CA ARG A 362 -0.45 -2.37 -3.96
C ARG A 362 -0.41 -3.78 -3.32
N PHE A 363 0.64 -4.05 -2.52
CA PHE A 363 0.88 -5.34 -1.85
C PHE A 363 0.88 -5.22 -0.32
N LEU A 364 0.65 -6.30 0.43
CA LEU A 364 0.50 -6.24 1.90
C LEU A 364 1.87 -6.07 2.58
N LEU A 365 2.04 -5.06 3.45
CA LEU A 365 3.31 -4.78 4.14
C LEU A 365 3.47 -5.47 5.50
N ARG A 366 2.38 -5.63 6.25
CA ARG A 366 2.37 -6.34 7.54
C ARG A 366 1.08 -7.14 7.70
N HIS A 367 1.09 -8.12 8.59
CA HIS A 367 -0.15 -8.74 9.03
C HIS A 367 -1.00 -7.71 9.81
N PRO A 368 -2.35 -7.81 9.77
CA PRO A 368 -3.18 -7.03 10.66
C PRO A 368 -3.00 -7.53 12.10
N TYR A 369 -3.02 -6.61 13.07
CA TYR A 369 -2.87 -6.96 14.48
C TYR A 369 -4.08 -7.77 14.97
N GLY A 370 -3.84 -8.84 15.70
CA GLY A 370 -4.87 -9.79 16.10
C GLY A 370 -4.30 -11.03 16.77
N LYS A 371 -5.10 -11.70 17.62
CA LYS A 371 -4.63 -12.81 18.47
C LYS A 371 -4.09 -14.02 17.67
N ARG A 372 -4.56 -14.19 16.43
CA ARG A 372 -4.17 -15.28 15.50
C ARG A 372 -3.20 -14.83 14.40
N SER A 373 -2.84 -13.55 14.35
CA SER A 373 -1.94 -12.96 13.35
C SER A 373 -0.75 -12.31 14.06
N ASP A 374 -0.80 -11.00 14.30
CA ASP A 374 0.25 -10.26 14.99
C ASP A 374 -0.29 -9.77 16.36
N PRO A 375 0.01 -10.48 17.47
CA PRO A 375 -0.65 -10.25 18.75
C PRO A 375 -0.04 -9.10 19.54
N ILE A 376 -0.89 -8.18 20.02
CA ILE A 376 -0.48 -7.09 20.92
C ILE A 376 -0.68 -7.44 22.39
N SER A 377 0.02 -6.73 23.29
CA SER A 377 0.07 -7.05 24.73
C SER A 377 -0.81 -6.19 25.63
N SER A 378 -1.12 -4.94 25.24
CA SER A 378 -1.73 -3.95 26.14
C SER A 378 -3.23 -4.13 26.35
N PHE A 379 -3.96 -4.60 25.34
CA PHE A 379 -5.41 -4.82 25.40
C PHE A 379 -5.86 -5.83 24.34
N SER A 380 -7.10 -6.33 24.46
CA SER A 380 -7.68 -7.24 23.47
C SER A 380 -8.01 -6.48 22.19
N PHE A 381 -7.33 -6.80 21.09
CA PHE A 381 -7.46 -6.12 19.82
C PHE A 381 -7.51 -7.08 18.63
N GLU A 382 -8.30 -6.71 17.63
CA GLU A 382 -8.38 -7.34 16.32
C GLU A 382 -8.57 -6.20 15.31
N GLU A 383 -7.55 -5.87 14.54
CA GLU A 383 -7.53 -4.77 13.58
C GLU A 383 -8.45 -5.08 12.40
N PHE A 384 -8.28 -6.25 11.79
CA PHE A 384 -9.12 -6.72 10.70
C PHE A 384 -10.57 -6.91 11.15
N THR A 385 -11.51 -6.41 10.34
CA THR A 385 -12.93 -6.74 10.48
C THR A 385 -13.52 -7.10 9.12
N MET A 386 -14.44 -8.06 9.10
CA MET A 386 -15.20 -8.43 7.89
C MET A 386 -15.94 -7.24 7.25
N ALA A 387 -16.22 -6.21 8.03
CA ALA A 387 -16.98 -5.05 7.59
C ALA A 387 -16.11 -3.96 6.94
N ASP A 388 -14.79 -4.02 7.11
CA ASP A 388 -13.80 -3.12 6.50
C ASP A 388 -12.95 -3.87 5.44
N GLY A 389 -12.80 -5.20 5.59
CA GLY A 389 -12.21 -6.09 4.59
C GLY A 389 -10.76 -5.72 4.25
N LEU A 390 -10.43 -5.76 2.97
CA LEU A 390 -9.12 -5.35 2.46
C LEU A 390 -8.84 -3.85 2.63
N GLY A 391 -9.86 -3.01 2.88
CA GLY A 391 -9.70 -1.58 3.13
C GLY A 391 -9.07 -1.24 4.48
N GLY A 392 -9.07 -2.17 5.43
CA GLY A 392 -8.43 -2.03 6.75
C GLY A 392 -6.99 -2.54 6.83
N MET A 393 -6.36 -2.88 5.71
CA MET A 393 -5.00 -3.44 5.66
C MET A 393 -3.95 -2.37 5.32
N LEU A 394 -2.69 -2.58 5.74
CA LEU A 394 -1.58 -1.70 5.37
C LEU A 394 -0.95 -2.11 4.04
N TRP A 395 -1.21 -1.32 3.00
CA TRP A 395 -0.75 -1.56 1.64
C TRP A 395 0.55 -0.80 1.31
N GLY A 396 1.54 -1.50 0.78
CA GLY A 396 2.83 -0.99 0.32
C GLY A 396 2.88 -0.70 -1.17
N HIS A 397 3.66 0.33 -1.50
CA HIS A 397 3.76 0.87 -2.84
C HIS A 397 4.44 -0.10 -3.82
N PRO A 398 3.82 -0.45 -4.98
CA PRO A 398 4.28 -1.53 -5.85
C PRO A 398 5.67 -1.31 -6.47
N ALA A 399 6.14 -0.07 -6.56
CA ALA A 399 7.50 0.22 -7.03
C ALA A 399 8.57 -0.39 -6.12
N LEU A 400 8.31 -0.51 -4.81
CA LEU A 400 9.22 -1.15 -3.86
C LEU A 400 9.38 -2.64 -4.19
N LEU A 401 8.28 -3.34 -4.47
CA LEU A 401 8.30 -4.75 -4.86
C LEU A 401 9.04 -4.97 -6.20
N ALA A 402 8.85 -4.06 -7.15
CA ALA A 402 9.56 -4.06 -8.43
C ALA A 402 11.08 -3.83 -8.25
N LEU A 403 11.47 -2.91 -7.35
CA LEU A 403 12.88 -2.68 -7.01
C LEU A 403 13.50 -3.89 -6.30
N THR A 404 12.78 -4.56 -5.40
CA THR A 404 13.22 -5.83 -4.79
C THR A 404 13.49 -6.90 -5.85
N ALA A 405 12.56 -7.07 -6.81
CA ALA A 405 12.73 -8.01 -7.91
C ALA A 405 13.95 -7.68 -8.79
N LEU A 406 14.13 -6.40 -9.16
CA LEU A 406 15.19 -5.93 -10.06
C LEU A 406 16.58 -5.89 -9.42
N ALA A 407 16.69 -5.37 -8.19
CA ALA A 407 17.97 -5.09 -7.54
C ALA A 407 18.37 -6.15 -6.49
N GLY A 408 17.40 -6.78 -5.81
CA GLY A 408 17.66 -7.82 -4.80
C GLY A 408 17.67 -9.24 -5.35
N GLN A 409 16.82 -9.54 -6.34
CA GLN A 409 16.59 -10.91 -6.83
C GLN A 409 17.04 -11.16 -8.28
N GLY A 410 17.97 -10.33 -8.79
CA GLY A 410 18.56 -10.51 -10.12
C GLY A 410 17.58 -10.42 -11.30
N GLY A 411 16.41 -9.80 -11.10
CA GLY A 411 15.33 -9.72 -12.08
C GLY A 411 14.28 -10.84 -11.99
N THR A 412 14.27 -11.63 -10.91
CA THR A 412 13.23 -12.66 -10.69
C THR A 412 11.87 -11.98 -10.44
N PRO A 413 10.82 -12.26 -11.24
CA PRO A 413 9.57 -11.48 -11.20
C PRO A 413 8.59 -11.93 -10.12
N THR A 414 8.95 -12.85 -9.22
CA THR A 414 8.09 -13.34 -8.14
C THR A 414 8.77 -13.09 -6.80
N VAL A 415 8.16 -12.25 -5.97
CA VAL A 415 8.63 -11.98 -4.62
C VAL A 415 7.76 -12.78 -3.65
N GLY A 416 8.40 -13.68 -2.90
CA GLY A 416 7.77 -14.48 -1.84
C GLY A 416 8.07 -13.94 -0.45
N ASP A 417 7.63 -14.70 0.56
CA ASP A 417 7.73 -14.33 1.97
C ASP A 417 7.02 -13.00 2.25
N LEU A 418 5.79 -12.87 1.74
CA LEU A 418 4.93 -11.71 1.94
C LEU A 418 3.86 -12.01 2.99
N PRO A 419 3.47 -11.02 3.83
CA PRO A 419 2.34 -11.16 4.71
C PRO A 419 1.06 -11.55 3.95
N PHE A 420 0.23 -12.35 4.62
CA PHE A 420 -1.08 -12.77 4.15
C PHE A 420 -1.99 -13.02 5.35
N HIS A 421 -3.31 -12.95 5.15
CA HIS A 421 -4.27 -13.08 6.25
C HIS A 421 -5.37 -14.08 5.88
N PHE A 422 -5.89 -14.78 6.89
CA PHE A 422 -7.03 -15.67 6.77
C PHE A 422 -8.15 -15.14 7.63
N TYR A 423 -9.36 -15.14 7.11
CA TYR A 423 -10.56 -14.93 7.91
C TYR A 423 -11.38 -16.21 7.98
N VAL A 424 -12.26 -16.29 8.99
CA VAL A 424 -13.30 -17.31 9.07
C VAL A 424 -14.58 -16.68 8.53
N ASP A 425 -15.20 -17.29 7.53
CA ASP A 425 -16.44 -16.80 6.92
C ASP A 425 -17.69 -17.17 7.74
N ALA A 426 -18.88 -16.94 7.17
CA ALA A 426 -20.15 -17.17 7.85
C ALA A 426 -20.48 -18.66 8.04
N ASP A 427 -19.89 -19.53 7.20
CA ASP A 427 -20.11 -20.97 7.21
C ASP A 427 -19.07 -21.69 8.10
N GLY A 428 -18.04 -20.96 8.54
CA GLY A 428 -16.97 -21.45 9.43
C GLY A 428 -15.69 -21.84 8.68
N ASP A 429 -15.66 -21.68 7.36
CA ASP A 429 -14.51 -22.02 6.53
C ASP A 429 -13.42 -20.95 6.62
N THR A 430 -12.16 -21.41 6.50
CA THR A 430 -10.98 -20.54 6.59
C THR A 430 -10.55 -20.08 5.20
N THR A 431 -10.89 -18.83 4.85
CA THR A 431 -10.61 -18.26 3.53
C THR A 431 -9.37 -17.35 3.57
N ALA A 432 -8.40 -17.64 2.68
CA ALA A 432 -7.21 -16.83 2.47
C ALA A 432 -7.51 -15.55 1.69
N LEU A 433 -7.06 -14.41 2.20
CA LEU A 433 -7.05 -13.12 1.51
C LEU A 433 -5.81 -12.99 0.60
N PRO A 434 -5.89 -12.20 -0.49
CA PRO A 434 -4.74 -11.90 -1.35
C PRO A 434 -3.64 -11.10 -0.63
N CYS A 435 -2.38 -11.33 -1.01
CA CYS A 435 -1.23 -10.47 -0.68
C CYS A 435 -1.24 -9.11 -1.41
N THR A 436 -2.29 -8.82 -2.19
CA THR A 436 -2.53 -7.59 -2.95
C THR A 436 -3.93 -7.06 -2.67
N GLU A 437 -4.21 -5.79 -2.96
CA GLU A 437 -5.53 -5.16 -2.69
C GLU A 437 -6.73 -5.88 -3.33
N ARG A 438 -6.46 -6.78 -4.30
CA ARG A 438 -7.43 -7.65 -4.97
C ARG A 438 -6.72 -8.80 -5.67
N PHE A 439 -7.44 -9.88 -5.92
CA PHE A 439 -7.06 -10.85 -6.96
C PHE A 439 -7.33 -10.24 -8.35
N LEU A 440 -6.40 -10.42 -9.28
CA LEU A 440 -6.58 -10.05 -10.69
C LEU A 440 -6.81 -11.31 -11.54
N SER A 441 -7.83 -11.28 -12.38
CA SER A 441 -8.03 -12.32 -13.40
C SER A 441 -7.03 -12.14 -14.56
N THR A 442 -6.79 -13.19 -15.34
CA THR A 442 -5.95 -13.09 -16.55
C THR A 442 -6.44 -12.02 -17.53
N ALA A 443 -7.77 -11.82 -17.62
CA ALA A 443 -8.36 -10.78 -18.45
C ALA A 443 -8.11 -9.36 -17.89
N ALA A 444 -8.13 -9.19 -16.57
CA ALA A 444 -7.76 -7.93 -15.91
C ALA A 444 -6.27 -7.59 -16.11
N VAL A 445 -5.39 -8.59 -15.97
CA VAL A 445 -3.94 -8.44 -16.23
C VAL A 445 -3.69 -8.05 -17.70
N ALA A 446 -4.42 -8.65 -18.64
CA ALA A 446 -4.32 -8.29 -20.06
C ALA A 446 -4.83 -6.87 -20.35
N ALA A 447 -5.94 -6.45 -19.71
CA ALA A 447 -6.47 -5.10 -19.84
C ALA A 447 -5.45 -4.04 -19.35
N LEU A 448 -4.87 -4.24 -18.16
CA LEU A 448 -3.81 -3.38 -17.62
C LEU A 448 -2.57 -3.35 -18.54
N GLY A 449 -2.18 -4.49 -19.11
CA GLY A 449 -1.07 -4.59 -20.07
C GLY A 449 -1.28 -3.80 -21.36
N ASN A 450 -2.53 -3.64 -21.83
CA ASN A 450 -2.86 -2.80 -22.99
C ASN A 450 -2.74 -1.29 -22.68
N CYS A 451 -2.94 -0.91 -21.43
CA CYS A 451 -2.64 0.43 -20.90
C CYS A 451 -1.15 0.62 -20.56
N GLY A 452 -0.31 -0.42 -20.67
CA GLY A 452 1.12 -0.37 -20.31
C GLY A 452 1.39 -0.40 -18.81
N ILE A 453 0.46 -0.94 -18.01
CA ILE A 453 0.59 -1.08 -16.56
C ILE A 453 1.02 -2.51 -16.22
N GLY A 454 2.11 -2.65 -15.46
CA GLY A 454 2.57 -3.91 -14.90
C GLY A 454 1.71 -4.33 -13.70
N ALA A 455 1.14 -5.53 -13.76
CA ALA A 455 0.22 -6.01 -12.74
C ALA A 455 0.95 -6.76 -11.63
N LEU A 456 0.64 -6.45 -10.37
CA LEU A 456 0.99 -7.29 -9.22
C LEU A 456 -0.09 -8.36 -9.02
N VAL A 457 0.28 -9.62 -9.20
CA VAL A 457 -0.63 -10.78 -9.18
C VAL A 457 -0.33 -11.65 -7.96
N ALA A 458 -1.19 -11.58 -6.94
CA ALA A 458 -1.16 -12.53 -5.82
C ALA A 458 -1.68 -13.91 -6.24
N HIS A 459 -1.05 -14.97 -5.73
CA HIS A 459 -1.52 -16.34 -5.86
C HIS A 459 -2.40 -16.72 -4.65
N LYS A 460 -3.53 -17.41 -4.89
CA LYS A 460 -4.50 -17.71 -3.81
C LYS A 460 -3.89 -18.70 -2.81
N GLY A 461 -3.75 -18.28 -1.56
CA GLY A 461 -3.22 -19.11 -0.47
C GLY A 461 -1.69 -19.20 -0.43
N GLU A 462 -0.97 -18.45 -1.27
CA GLU A 462 0.49 -18.39 -1.26
C GLU A 462 0.98 -17.02 -0.75
N PRO A 463 2.02 -16.96 0.10
CA PRO A 463 2.65 -15.71 0.53
C PRO A 463 3.57 -15.14 -0.58
N SER A 464 3.06 -15.00 -1.80
CA SER A 464 3.83 -14.57 -2.98
C SER A 464 3.03 -13.67 -3.93
N VAL A 465 3.74 -12.73 -4.55
CA VAL A 465 3.23 -11.85 -5.60
C VAL A 465 4.14 -11.93 -6.82
N ARG A 466 3.53 -12.17 -7.99
CA ARG A 466 4.19 -12.18 -9.28
C ARG A 466 3.90 -10.89 -10.05
N LEU A 467 4.95 -10.28 -10.58
CA LEU A 467 4.90 -9.14 -11.48
C LEU A 467 4.60 -9.66 -12.90
N SER A 468 3.49 -9.24 -13.51
CA SER A 468 3.13 -9.66 -14.88
C SER A 468 4.11 -9.12 -15.93
N GLY A 469 4.77 -8.00 -15.63
CA GLY A 469 5.85 -7.42 -16.40
C GLY A 469 6.49 -6.25 -15.67
N LEU A 470 7.80 -6.11 -15.83
CA LEU A 470 8.60 -4.96 -15.39
C LEU A 470 8.94 -4.03 -16.57
N GLY A 471 8.15 -4.14 -17.66
CA GLY A 471 8.33 -3.31 -18.85
C GLY A 471 7.98 -1.85 -18.59
N SER A 472 8.43 -1.00 -19.50
CA SER A 472 7.92 0.36 -19.58
C SER A 472 6.52 0.39 -20.22
N ILE A 473 5.76 1.46 -19.97
CA ILE A 473 4.47 1.73 -20.60
C ILE A 473 4.52 1.68 -22.15
N ALA A 474 5.65 2.05 -22.76
CA ALA A 474 5.86 2.01 -24.21
C ALA A 474 5.94 0.58 -24.80
N ALA A 475 6.11 -0.45 -23.96
CA ALA A 475 6.11 -1.85 -24.38
C ALA A 475 4.70 -2.46 -24.45
N ALA A 476 3.64 -1.69 -24.13
CA ALA A 476 2.24 -2.13 -24.18
C ALA A 476 1.88 -2.80 -25.52
N GLY A 477 1.12 -3.88 -25.45
CA GLY A 477 0.71 -4.65 -26.65
C GLY A 477 1.81 -5.48 -27.31
N THR A 478 3.10 -5.31 -26.96
CA THR A 478 4.14 -6.25 -27.39
C THR A 478 4.10 -7.50 -26.50
N ALA A 479 3.81 -8.65 -27.12
CA ALA A 479 3.76 -9.92 -26.39
C ALA A 479 5.19 -10.32 -25.94
N SER A 480 5.56 -9.94 -24.72
CA SER A 480 6.75 -10.49 -24.07
C SER A 480 6.56 -11.99 -23.91
N LYS A 481 7.33 -12.77 -24.68
CA LYS A 481 7.37 -14.24 -24.50
C LYS A 481 7.74 -14.52 -23.05
N ALA A 482 7.03 -15.45 -22.40
CA ALA A 482 7.42 -15.92 -21.07
C ALA A 482 8.90 -16.38 -21.10
N GLY A 483 9.77 -15.67 -20.38
CA GLY A 483 11.23 -15.86 -20.39
C GLY A 483 12.04 -14.81 -21.15
N ALA A 484 11.43 -13.86 -21.87
CA ALA A 484 12.14 -12.71 -22.43
C ALA A 484 12.40 -11.64 -21.36
N ARG A 485 13.66 -11.26 -21.17
CA ARG A 485 14.04 -10.10 -20.34
C ARG A 485 13.40 -8.83 -20.92
N ALA A 486 12.40 -8.29 -20.24
CA ALA A 486 11.60 -7.18 -20.74
C ALA A 486 12.39 -5.86 -20.70
N GLY A 487 12.77 -5.34 -21.87
CA GLY A 487 12.87 -3.92 -22.24
C GLY A 487 13.82 -2.97 -21.50
N ILE A 488 14.13 -3.19 -20.23
CA ILE A 488 15.11 -2.40 -19.46
C ILE A 488 16.50 -2.83 -19.92
N GLU A 489 17.23 -1.93 -20.59
CA GLU A 489 18.64 -2.13 -20.91
C GLU A 489 19.48 -2.22 -19.62
N MET A 490 19.58 -3.42 -19.06
CA MET A 490 20.51 -3.75 -17.98
C MET A 490 21.96 -3.77 -18.49
N SER A 491 22.51 -2.60 -18.82
CA SER A 491 23.93 -2.42 -19.09
C SER A 491 24.74 -2.19 -17.80
N VAL A 492 24.56 -3.05 -16.81
CA VAL A 492 25.43 -3.14 -15.63
C VAL A 492 25.92 -4.58 -15.49
N LYS A 493 27.10 -4.88 -16.03
CA LYS A 493 27.79 -6.15 -15.81
C LYS A 493 28.53 -6.11 -14.46
N SER A 494 27.82 -6.38 -13.37
CA SER A 494 28.47 -6.92 -12.18
C SER A 494 28.88 -8.37 -12.47
N LYS A 495 30.16 -8.68 -12.27
CA LYS A 495 30.59 -10.07 -12.08
C LYS A 495 30.47 -10.38 -10.60
N LEU A 496 29.40 -11.05 -10.18
CA LEU A 496 29.58 -12.02 -9.09
C LEU A 496 30.32 -13.23 -9.66
N ALA A 497 31.16 -13.85 -8.82
CA ALA A 497 31.86 -15.06 -9.20
C ALA A 497 30.92 -16.26 -9.11
N ASP A 498 30.87 -17.09 -10.15
CA ASP A 498 30.22 -18.39 -10.07
C ASP A 498 30.89 -19.23 -8.97
N ALA A 499 30.11 -19.67 -7.99
CA ALA A 499 30.56 -20.66 -7.02
C ALA A 499 30.55 -22.04 -7.69
N GLU A 500 31.73 -22.61 -7.93
CA GLU A 500 31.84 -23.94 -8.54
C GLU A 500 31.17 -25.02 -7.68
N GLU A 501 30.20 -25.73 -8.25
CA GLU A 501 29.69 -26.99 -7.69
C GLU A 501 30.81 -28.04 -7.63
N ARG A 502 31.41 -28.24 -6.45
CA ARG A 502 32.23 -29.43 -6.19
C ARG A 502 31.37 -30.60 -5.75
N GLY A 503 30.82 -31.29 -6.74
CA GLY A 503 30.14 -32.58 -6.55
C GLY A 503 31.03 -33.60 -5.82
N GLY A 504 30.51 -34.18 -4.75
CA GLY A 504 31.22 -35.15 -3.94
C GLY A 504 31.33 -36.52 -4.62
N ALA A 505 32.56 -36.97 -4.91
CA ALA A 505 32.85 -38.33 -5.34
C ALA A 505 33.77 -39.03 -4.32
N ARG A 506 33.20 -39.87 -3.45
CA ARG A 506 33.98 -40.74 -2.55
C ARG A 506 34.60 -41.91 -3.34
N ARG A 507 35.93 -42.05 -3.35
CA ARG A 507 36.55 -43.38 -3.49
C ARG A 507 37.89 -43.53 -2.77
N ALA A 508 37.79 -44.21 -1.63
CA ALA A 508 38.76 -44.98 -0.86
C ALA A 508 40.24 -45.14 -1.33
N LYS A 509 41.10 -45.03 -0.30
CA LYS A 509 42.20 -45.94 0.15
C LYS A 509 43.66 -45.43 0.16
N ASN A 510 44.20 -45.52 1.37
CA ASN A 510 45.48 -46.13 1.79
C ASN A 510 46.73 -45.25 2.03
N ASN A 511 47.22 -45.40 3.28
CA ASN A 511 48.62 -45.40 3.75
C ASN A 511 49.39 -44.07 3.69
N ASP A 512 50.35 -43.76 4.56
CA ASP A 512 50.79 -44.26 5.90
C ASP A 512 51.71 -43.15 6.49
N ASP A 513 52.13 -43.27 7.76
CA ASP A 513 53.32 -42.61 8.37
C ASP A 513 53.32 -41.06 8.52
N ASP A 514 53.90 -40.40 9.53
CA ASP A 514 54.38 -40.77 10.89
C ASP A 514 54.54 -39.45 11.74
N ASP A 515 55.06 -39.55 12.97
CA ASP A 515 55.73 -38.51 13.78
C ASP A 515 54.92 -37.36 14.44
N THR A 516 54.42 -37.64 15.65
CA THR A 516 54.49 -36.77 16.86
C THR A 516 55.95 -36.48 17.28
N PRO A 517 56.31 -35.42 18.09
CA PRO A 517 55.75 -35.22 19.44
C PRO A 517 55.78 -33.81 20.12
N SER A 518 55.04 -33.71 21.25
CA SER A 518 55.23 -32.81 22.42
C SER A 518 55.03 -31.28 22.22
N SER A 519 54.58 -30.50 23.21
CA SER A 519 54.65 -30.67 24.68
C SER A 519 53.51 -29.99 25.47
N ASP A 520 53.28 -30.51 26.70
CA ASP A 520 52.69 -29.89 27.92
C ASP A 520 51.20 -29.43 27.90
N ASN A 521 50.29 -30.01 28.70
CA ASN A 521 50.07 -29.91 30.16
C ASN A 521 49.58 -28.50 30.62
N ASP A 522 48.52 -28.30 31.43
CA ASP A 522 47.80 -29.19 32.37
C ASP A 522 46.26 -28.92 32.41
N ALA A 523 45.53 -29.89 32.98
CA ALA A 523 44.26 -29.90 33.74
C ALA A 523 43.28 -28.66 33.75
N ASP A 524 41.96 -28.83 33.90
CA ASP A 524 41.24 -29.89 34.63
C ASP A 524 39.76 -30.12 34.16
N SER A 525 39.23 -31.29 34.52
CA SER A 525 37.84 -31.82 34.61
C SER A 525 36.62 -30.86 34.42
N SER A 526 35.39 -31.28 34.05
CA SER A 526 34.71 -32.55 33.65
C SER A 526 33.26 -32.17 33.20
N SER A 527 32.38 -32.98 32.59
CA SER A 527 32.33 -34.37 32.05
C SER A 527 31.56 -34.31 30.69
N ASP A 528 31.52 -35.27 29.76
CA ASP A 528 31.26 -36.72 29.77
C ASP A 528 29.86 -37.12 30.33
N THR A 529 28.99 -37.87 29.63
CA THR A 529 29.01 -38.33 28.22
C THR A 529 27.60 -38.70 27.74
N ASP A 530 27.49 -38.83 26.42
CA ASP A 530 26.47 -39.52 25.61
C ASP A 530 25.68 -40.68 26.25
N THR A 531 24.46 -40.95 25.79
CA THR A 531 24.24 -42.02 24.79
C THR A 531 22.82 -42.08 24.22
N ASP A 532 22.76 -42.54 22.97
CA ASP A 532 21.57 -42.85 22.19
C ASP A 532 20.88 -44.16 22.63
N ASP A 533 19.77 -44.47 21.93
CA ASP A 533 18.96 -45.70 21.99
C ASP A 533 18.07 -45.91 23.24
N LEU A 534 16.76 -46.02 23.01
CA LEU A 534 16.10 -47.34 22.97
C LEU A 534 14.64 -47.27 22.48
N LEU A 535 14.42 -47.87 21.31
CA LEU A 535 13.27 -48.68 20.89
C LEU A 535 11.82 -48.11 20.96
N ALA A 536 11.23 -48.11 19.77
CA ALA A 536 9.80 -48.28 19.59
C ALA A 536 9.31 -49.64 20.13
N SER A 537 8.37 -49.62 21.08
CA SER A 537 7.23 -50.53 21.13
C SER A 537 6.22 -50.04 22.16
N LEU A 538 4.93 -49.99 21.81
CA LEU A 538 3.80 -50.47 22.60
C LEU A 538 2.54 -50.16 21.79
N GLY A 539 1.97 -51.19 21.17
CA GLY A 539 0.66 -51.11 20.51
C GLY A 539 -0.45 -51.68 21.40
N SER A 540 -1.69 -51.50 20.91
CA SER A 540 -2.89 -52.31 21.19
C SER A 540 -3.31 -52.58 22.65
N SER A 541 -4.40 -51.95 23.05
CA SER A 541 -5.65 -52.64 23.43
C SER A 541 -6.79 -51.71 22.96
N ASP A 542 -7.75 -52.17 22.15
CA ASP A 542 -8.91 -53.01 22.51
C ASP A 542 -9.76 -52.35 23.62
N SER A 543 -11.09 -52.22 23.48
CA SER A 543 -12.03 -52.84 22.53
C SER A 543 -13.41 -52.17 22.59
N ASP A 544 -14.15 -52.19 21.48
CA ASP A 544 -15.62 -52.43 21.32
C ASP A 544 -16.62 -51.59 22.18
N ASP A 545 -17.83 -51.23 21.71
CA ASP A 545 -18.74 -52.11 20.95
C ASP A 545 -19.93 -51.38 20.26
N THR A 546 -20.46 -52.00 19.19
CA THR A 546 -21.84 -51.89 18.61
C THR A 546 -22.47 -50.51 18.24
N SER A 547 -22.70 -50.19 16.96
CA SER A 547 -23.85 -50.57 16.07
C SER A 547 -25.03 -49.56 16.09
N SER A 548 -25.82 -49.27 15.04
CA SER A 548 -25.99 -49.80 13.67
C SER A 548 -26.84 -48.84 12.81
N SER A 549 -26.74 -48.91 11.46
CA SER A 549 -27.73 -48.43 10.43
C SER A 549 -28.11 -46.93 10.45
N ASP A 550 -28.41 -46.27 9.33
CA ASP A 550 -29.06 -46.76 8.09
C ASP A 550 -28.60 -45.98 6.83
N ALA A 551 -29.08 -46.38 5.65
CA ALA A 551 -28.79 -45.77 4.35
C ALA A 551 -29.99 -44.98 3.77
N GLY A 552 -29.72 -44.08 2.83
CA GLY A 552 -30.68 -43.13 2.24
C GLY A 552 -30.59 -41.75 2.90
N ASP A 553 -30.74 -40.63 2.21
CA ASP A 553 -31.37 -40.43 0.89
C ASP A 553 -30.60 -39.37 0.06
N THR A 554 -30.71 -39.41 -1.27
CA THR A 554 -30.02 -38.47 -2.18
C THR A 554 -30.98 -37.86 -3.20
N ASP A 555 -31.98 -37.12 -2.74
CA ASP A 555 -33.02 -36.51 -3.61
C ASP A 555 -33.31 -35.00 -3.35
N ASP A 556 -32.64 -34.34 -2.40
CA ASP A 556 -32.93 -32.94 -2.03
C ASP A 556 -32.17 -31.85 -2.85
N LEU A 557 -31.31 -32.23 -3.80
CA LEU A 557 -30.53 -31.27 -4.61
C LEU A 557 -31.15 -30.93 -5.97
N ASP A 558 -31.92 -31.83 -6.58
CA ASP A 558 -32.59 -31.56 -7.87
C ASP A 558 -33.88 -30.75 -7.72
N ALA A 559 -34.50 -30.75 -6.53
CA ALA A 559 -35.70 -29.96 -6.24
C ALA A 559 -35.44 -28.43 -6.16
N LEU A 560 -34.21 -28.00 -5.88
CA LEU A 560 -33.85 -26.57 -5.75
C LEU A 560 -33.39 -25.92 -7.08
N LEU A 561 -33.07 -26.72 -8.11
CA LEU A 561 -32.71 -26.20 -9.44
C LEU A 561 -33.92 -26.02 -10.37
N ALA A 562 -35.10 -26.50 -9.97
CA ALA A 562 -36.32 -26.49 -10.79
C ALA A 562 -37.19 -25.21 -10.63
N SER A 563 -36.88 -24.29 -9.72
CA SER A 563 -37.73 -23.13 -9.41
C SER A 563 -37.25 -21.78 -9.97
N LEU A 564 -36.37 -21.77 -10.98
CA LEU A 564 -35.70 -20.56 -11.47
C LEU A 564 -35.62 -20.47 -13.01
N GLY A 565 -36.43 -21.25 -13.73
CA GLY A 565 -36.50 -21.23 -15.19
C GLY A 565 -37.94 -21.32 -15.72
N GLY A 566 -38.35 -20.30 -16.47
CA GLY A 566 -39.61 -20.27 -17.23
C GLY A 566 -40.76 -19.56 -16.51
N ASP A 567 -41.14 -18.38 -16.99
CA ASP A 567 -42.19 -18.29 -18.00
C ASP A 567 -42.05 -16.97 -18.78
N ASP A 568 -42.01 -17.10 -20.11
CA ASP A 568 -42.11 -16.02 -21.10
C ASP A 568 -43.35 -16.34 -21.98
N ASP A 569 -43.64 -15.48 -22.95
CA ASP A 569 -44.72 -15.61 -23.97
C ASP A 569 -46.19 -15.31 -23.50
N SER A 570 -47.01 -14.60 -24.30
CA SER A 570 -46.76 -13.90 -25.57
C SER A 570 -47.95 -12.99 -26.00
N SER A 571 -47.75 -12.30 -27.13
CA SER A 571 -48.73 -11.77 -28.11
C SER A 571 -49.04 -10.26 -28.09
N SER A 572 -49.22 -9.54 -29.23
CA SER A 572 -48.69 -9.68 -30.61
C SER A 572 -49.21 -8.52 -31.49
N SER A 573 -48.39 -7.84 -32.30
CA SER A 573 -48.71 -7.39 -33.70
C SER A 573 -47.70 -6.38 -34.31
N ASP A 574 -46.93 -6.89 -35.27
CA ASP A 574 -46.65 -6.37 -36.64
C ASP A 574 -47.47 -5.16 -37.19
N THR A 575 -47.01 -4.28 -38.12
CA THR A 575 -45.69 -3.89 -38.71
C THR A 575 -45.84 -2.46 -39.38
N PRO A 576 -45.04 -1.92 -40.37
CA PRO A 576 -44.27 -0.67 -40.20
C PRO A 576 -44.60 0.55 -41.10
N GLY A 577 -43.91 1.67 -40.87
CA GLY A 577 -43.47 2.59 -41.94
C GLY A 577 -43.59 4.11 -41.67
N GLY A 578 -42.59 4.90 -42.11
CA GLY A 578 -42.68 6.36 -42.26
C GLY A 578 -41.44 7.16 -41.84
N ASP A 579 -40.83 7.89 -42.78
CA ASP A 579 -39.91 9.02 -42.52
C ASP A 579 -40.62 10.15 -41.76
N ASP A 580 -39.91 10.89 -40.90
CA ASP A 580 -39.44 12.26 -41.23
C ASP A 580 -38.68 12.92 -40.06
N THR A 581 -37.94 13.99 -40.36
CA THR A 581 -37.16 14.78 -39.38
C THR A 581 -37.80 16.16 -39.11
N PRO A 582 -37.18 17.08 -38.35
CA PRO A 582 -37.58 17.39 -36.98
C PRO A 582 -38.35 18.72 -36.84
N SER A 583 -39.09 18.88 -35.74
CA SER A 583 -39.62 20.18 -35.30
C SER A 583 -39.35 20.44 -33.83
N SER A 584 -38.79 21.61 -33.55
CA SER A 584 -38.71 22.23 -32.22
C SER A 584 -40.10 22.54 -31.67
N ASP A 585 -40.29 22.38 -30.36
CA ASP A 585 -41.00 23.36 -29.53
C ASP A 585 -40.55 23.23 -28.07
N ASP A 586 -40.40 24.37 -27.40
CA ASP A 586 -40.23 24.49 -25.95
C ASP A 586 -41.58 24.26 -25.21
N SER A 587 -41.53 24.18 -23.87
CA SER A 587 -42.63 23.93 -22.90
C SER A 587 -42.94 22.44 -22.62
N ASP A 588 -43.14 21.98 -21.38
CA ASP A 588 -43.15 22.64 -20.07
C ASP A 588 -42.30 21.87 -19.04
N MET A 589 -41.63 22.58 -18.13
CA MET A 589 -40.93 21.96 -16.99
C MET A 589 -41.89 21.82 -15.81
N ASP A 590 -42.02 20.59 -15.29
CA ASP A 590 -42.93 20.25 -14.20
C ASP A 590 -42.69 21.12 -12.95
N PRO A 591 -43.71 21.82 -12.40
CA PRO A 591 -43.56 22.65 -11.21
C PRO A 591 -43.09 21.87 -9.97
N GLU A 592 -43.43 20.58 -9.83
CA GLU A 592 -42.94 19.76 -8.70
C GLU A 592 -41.43 19.50 -8.82
N LEU A 593 -40.93 19.31 -10.05
CA LEU A 593 -39.49 19.12 -10.31
C LEU A 593 -38.70 20.41 -10.05
N ALA A 594 -39.29 21.57 -10.36
CA ALA A 594 -38.70 22.88 -10.09
C ALA A 594 -38.61 23.19 -8.58
N GLU A 595 -39.59 22.80 -7.77
CA GLU A 595 -39.50 22.91 -6.30
C GLU A 595 -38.48 21.91 -5.72
N LEU A 596 -38.43 20.69 -6.24
CA LEU A 596 -37.51 19.64 -5.78
C LEU A 596 -36.04 20.04 -6.02
N LEU A 597 -35.71 20.59 -7.19
CA LEU A 597 -34.38 21.15 -7.48
C LEU A 597 -34.03 22.35 -6.58
N LYS A 598 -35.01 23.16 -6.19
CA LYS A 598 -34.82 24.30 -5.28
C LYS A 598 -34.60 23.89 -3.81
N SER A 599 -35.01 22.67 -3.45
CA SER A 599 -34.83 22.09 -2.12
C SER A 599 -33.47 21.41 -1.91
N LEU A 600 -32.69 21.20 -2.98
CA LEU A 600 -31.51 20.33 -2.99
C LEU A 600 -30.14 21.04 -2.92
N GLY A 601 -30.12 22.38 -2.93
CA GLY A 601 -28.96 23.21 -2.54
C GLY A 601 -27.86 23.38 -3.57
#